data_AF-A0A7S1ZA70-F1
#
_entry.id   AF-A0A7S1ZA70-F1
#
_cell.length_a   1.000
_cell.length_b   1.000
_cell.length_c   1.000
_cell.angle_alpha   90.00
_cell.angle_beta   90.00
_cell.angle_gamma   90.00
#
_symmetry.space_group_name_H-M   'P 1'
#
loop_
_entity.id
_entity.type
_entity.pdbx_description
1 polymer ?
#
loop_
_entity_poly.entity_id
_entity_poly.type
_entity_poly.pdbx_seq_one_letter_code
_entity_poly.pdbx_strand_id
1 'polypeptide(L)'
;ATIPFRRPENGKTARESLHERLTSANKIYGLNLGEDEIVTDIKRAVNLANHDVGDFSTKDHSHFLSNTWDLLPESNVSLRTKGVRISAYALKKTTGFIASLDPEVIFSSFQDDPGSEVILEKTDSARMNLNISLKYMHCKLLSISMLAALAEETGGDAPIAMFMGDLPEEGFASQSIEDYLPPSKIDRSVSVEEKVFSLLKDGRGRKSKFDLNHSPLAAFLYGRIGDEGLGKTLDYLETPMDKSNSKRLLDSLPKAVVVQVAIACAEIAITRAKSLKRIAREYSL
;
A
#
# COMPACT_ATOMS: atom_id res chain seq x y z
N ALA A 1 1.71 21.18 -12.45
CA ALA A 1 1.44 20.24 -11.35
C ALA A 1 0.85 21.01 -10.19
N THR A 2 -0.10 20.39 -9.50
CA THR A 2 -0.79 20.90 -8.32
C THR A 2 0.22 21.31 -7.24
N ILE A 3 -0.15 22.28 -6.40
CA ILE A 3 0.70 22.83 -5.33
C ILE A 3 1.20 21.74 -4.35
N PRO A 4 0.41 20.70 -3.97
CA PRO A 4 0.86 19.65 -3.05
C PRO A 4 2.05 18.85 -3.58
N PHE A 5 2.85 18.30 -2.66
CA PHE A 5 4.03 17.46 -2.91
C PHE A 5 5.25 18.18 -3.52
N ARG A 6 5.13 19.47 -3.85
CA ARG A 6 6.24 20.25 -4.39
C ARG A 6 7.18 20.70 -3.27
N ARG A 7 8.39 20.17 -3.29
CA ARG A 7 9.49 20.68 -2.45
C ARG A 7 9.90 22.09 -2.87
N PRO A 8 10.48 22.87 -1.96
CA PRO A 8 11.07 24.16 -2.31
C PRO A 8 12.13 24.00 -3.41
N GLU A 9 12.08 24.88 -4.40
CA GLU A 9 13.03 24.95 -5.51
C GLU A 9 13.73 26.31 -5.47
N ASN A 10 15.07 26.32 -5.48
CA ASN A 10 15.88 27.54 -5.33
C ASN A 10 15.53 28.36 -4.08
N GLY A 11 15.23 27.67 -2.97
CA GLY A 11 14.81 28.29 -1.70
C GLY A 11 13.39 28.86 -1.71
N LYS A 12 12.65 28.75 -2.83
CA LYS A 12 11.29 29.26 -2.97
C LYS A 12 10.26 28.17 -3.08
N THR A 13 9.07 28.51 -2.65
CA THR A 13 8.20 27.53 -2.03
C THR A 13 6.91 27.21 -2.81
N ALA A 14 6.85 27.15 -4.13
CA ALA A 14 5.59 26.95 -4.91
C ALA A 14 4.46 27.98 -4.67
N ARG A 15 3.93 28.16 -3.45
CA ARG A 15 3.01 29.25 -3.05
C ARG A 15 3.69 30.62 -3.13
N GLU A 16 4.94 30.75 -2.70
CA GLU A 16 5.74 31.96 -2.92
C GLU A 16 5.95 32.24 -4.40
N SER A 17 6.30 31.20 -5.18
CA SER A 17 6.44 31.33 -6.63
C SER A 17 5.11 31.64 -7.32
N LEU A 18 3.98 31.23 -6.76
CA LEU A 18 2.65 31.60 -7.25
C LEU A 18 2.34 33.07 -6.93
N HIS A 19 2.65 33.51 -5.71
CA HIS A 19 2.53 34.91 -5.29
C HIS A 19 3.34 35.82 -6.23
N GLU A 20 4.62 35.54 -6.43
CA GLU A 20 5.49 36.34 -7.33
C GLU A 20 4.98 36.39 -8.76
N ARG A 21 4.49 35.26 -9.29
CA ARG A 21 3.93 35.19 -10.64
C ARG A 21 2.64 35.99 -10.75
N LEU A 22 1.76 35.92 -9.75
CA LEU A 22 0.52 36.69 -9.73
C LEU A 22 0.81 38.20 -9.60
N THR A 23 1.74 38.60 -8.73
CA THR A 23 2.20 39.99 -8.63
C THR A 23 2.78 40.50 -9.95
N SER A 24 3.58 39.68 -10.63
CA SER A 24 4.17 40.04 -11.93
C SER A 24 3.11 40.15 -13.02
N ALA A 25 2.18 39.19 -13.08
CA ALA A 25 1.06 39.21 -14.02
C ALA A 25 0.15 40.42 -13.80
N ASN A 26 -0.15 40.78 -12.54
CA ASN A 26 -0.93 41.96 -12.21
C ASN A 26 -0.31 43.24 -12.79
N LYS A 27 1.03 43.38 -12.69
CA LYS A 27 1.79 44.51 -13.25
C LYS A 27 1.82 44.50 -14.78
N ILE A 28 2.09 43.36 -15.39
CA ILE A 28 2.25 43.22 -16.84
C ILE A 28 0.93 43.43 -17.59
N TYR A 29 -0.17 42.87 -17.06
CA TYR A 29 -1.46 42.87 -17.73
C TYR A 29 -2.43 43.94 -17.22
N GLY A 30 -2.03 44.74 -16.23
CA GLY A 30 -2.86 45.81 -15.68
C GLY A 30 -4.16 45.28 -15.06
N LEU A 31 -4.08 44.17 -14.32
CA LEU A 31 -5.27 43.51 -13.72
C LEU A 31 -5.90 44.34 -12.59
N ASN A 32 -5.20 45.38 -12.13
CA ASN A 32 -5.62 46.30 -11.06
C ASN A 32 -5.99 45.60 -9.74
N LEU A 33 -5.38 44.45 -9.45
CA LEU A 33 -5.54 43.76 -8.19
C LEU A 33 -4.76 44.48 -7.10
N GLY A 34 -5.39 44.71 -5.95
CA GLY A 34 -4.75 45.18 -4.73
C GLY A 34 -3.84 44.11 -4.11
N GLU A 35 -2.91 44.52 -3.23
CA GLU A 35 -2.02 43.58 -2.53
C GLU A 35 -2.79 42.57 -1.68
N ASP A 36 -3.82 43.04 -0.95
CA ASP A 36 -4.70 42.19 -0.14
C ASP A 36 -5.49 41.18 -0.98
N GLU A 37 -5.89 41.57 -2.20
CA GLU A 37 -6.58 40.67 -3.14
C GLU A 37 -5.65 39.57 -3.64
N ILE A 38 -4.41 39.93 -4.00
CA ILE A 38 -3.38 38.96 -4.38
C ILE A 38 -3.14 37.97 -3.23
N VAL A 39 -2.92 38.45 -2.01
CA VAL A 39 -2.73 37.59 -0.83
C VAL A 39 -3.93 36.67 -0.62
N THR A 40 -5.15 37.20 -0.73
CA THR A 40 -6.39 36.43 -0.61
C THR A 40 -6.48 35.32 -1.65
N ASP A 41 -6.12 35.60 -2.90
CA ASP A 41 -6.15 34.61 -3.97
C ASP A 41 -5.08 33.52 -3.78
N ILE A 42 -3.89 33.87 -3.27
CA ILE A 42 -2.89 32.86 -2.89
C ILE A 42 -3.40 31.97 -1.75
N LYS A 43 -4.02 32.55 -0.72
CA LYS A 43 -4.63 31.79 0.38
C LYS A 43 -5.72 30.84 -0.13
N ARG A 44 -6.59 31.29 -1.04
CA ARG A 44 -7.60 30.44 -1.69
C ARG A 44 -6.97 29.29 -2.46
N ALA A 45 -5.90 29.55 -3.22
CA ALA A 45 -5.20 28.50 -3.96
C ALA A 45 -4.56 27.46 -3.02
N VAL A 46 -3.97 27.90 -1.90
CA VAL A 46 -3.42 27.02 -0.86
C VAL A 46 -4.53 26.19 -0.20
N ASN A 47 -5.65 26.81 0.16
CA ASN A 47 -6.77 26.11 0.79
C ASN A 47 -7.42 25.09 -0.15
N LEU A 48 -7.57 25.43 -1.44
CA LEU A 48 -8.02 24.48 -2.46
C LEU A 48 -7.07 23.29 -2.58
N ALA A 49 -5.76 23.54 -2.60
CA ALA A 49 -4.75 22.49 -2.65
C ALA A 49 -4.79 21.58 -1.41
N ASN A 50 -4.92 22.16 -0.21
CA ASN A 50 -5.06 21.41 1.04
C ASN A 50 -6.34 20.57 1.08
N HIS A 51 -7.44 21.05 0.46
CA HIS A 51 -8.68 20.32 0.36
C HIS A 51 -8.57 19.13 -0.61
N ASP A 52 -7.88 19.30 -1.74
CA ASP A 52 -7.63 18.24 -2.73
C ASP A 52 -6.92 17.03 -2.12
N VAL A 53 -5.97 17.27 -1.22
CA VAL A 53 -5.25 16.22 -0.47
C VAL A 53 -5.80 16.02 0.95
N GLY A 54 -7.02 16.45 1.22
CA GLY A 54 -7.62 16.45 2.56
C GLY A 54 -7.62 15.07 3.23
N ASP A 55 -7.80 14.01 2.43
CA ASP A 55 -7.83 12.62 2.86
C ASP A 55 -6.55 12.19 3.60
N PHE A 56 -5.39 12.75 3.29
CA PHE A 56 -4.15 12.45 4.01
C PHE A 56 -4.25 12.79 5.50
N SER A 57 -5.10 13.75 5.88
CA SER A 57 -5.27 14.16 7.29
C SER A 57 -6.40 13.44 8.03
N THR A 58 -7.09 12.48 7.40
CA THR A 58 -8.17 11.75 8.08
C THR A 58 -7.64 10.92 9.26
N LYS A 59 -8.43 10.82 10.33
CA LYS A 59 -8.12 9.94 11.47
C LYS A 59 -8.57 8.49 11.22
N ASP A 60 -9.44 8.27 10.23
CA ASP A 60 -9.87 6.95 9.79
C ASP A 60 -8.90 6.38 8.75
N HIS A 61 -7.94 5.61 9.22
CA HIS A 61 -6.93 4.95 8.39
C HIS A 61 -7.54 3.96 7.39
N SER A 62 -8.67 3.35 7.73
CA SER A 62 -9.39 2.45 6.82
C SER A 62 -10.01 3.21 5.65
N HIS A 63 -10.51 4.43 5.93
CA HIS A 63 -10.99 5.34 4.92
C HIS A 63 -9.86 5.81 3.99
N PHE A 64 -8.73 6.27 4.55
CA PHE A 64 -7.57 6.71 3.75
C PHE A 64 -7.08 5.59 2.81
N LEU A 65 -6.93 4.39 3.36
CA LEU A 65 -6.45 3.23 2.62
C LEU A 65 -7.45 2.80 1.54
N SER A 66 -8.76 2.91 1.79
CA SER A 66 -9.79 2.65 0.80
C SER A 66 -9.76 3.66 -0.35
N ASN A 67 -9.65 4.97 -0.05
CA ASN A 67 -9.56 6.00 -1.08
C ASN A 67 -8.30 5.75 -1.94
N THR A 68 -7.18 5.41 -1.31
CA THR A 68 -5.94 5.02 -2.01
C THR A 68 -6.16 3.81 -2.93
N TRP A 69 -6.93 2.81 -2.48
CA TRP A 69 -7.27 1.63 -3.30
C TRP A 69 -8.15 1.98 -4.50
N ASP A 70 -9.10 2.89 -4.32
CA ASP A 70 -10.03 3.31 -5.38
C ASP A 70 -9.32 4.06 -6.52
N LEU A 71 -8.14 4.63 -6.26
CA LEU A 71 -7.27 5.28 -7.27
C LEU A 71 -6.42 4.29 -8.10
N LEU A 72 -6.29 3.03 -7.67
CA LEU A 72 -5.46 2.04 -8.38
C LEU A 72 -5.84 1.86 -9.85
N PRO A 73 -7.13 1.80 -10.23
CA PRO A 73 -7.53 1.66 -11.63
C PRO A 73 -7.18 2.88 -12.50
N GLU A 74 -6.93 4.05 -11.91
CA GLU A 74 -6.56 5.25 -12.66
C GLU A 74 -5.21 5.06 -13.36
N SER A 75 -4.24 4.49 -12.64
CA SER A 75 -2.88 4.25 -13.12
C SER A 75 -2.60 2.82 -13.59
N ASN A 76 -3.57 1.90 -13.41
CA ASN A 76 -3.49 0.49 -13.83
C ASN A 76 -4.74 0.09 -14.62
N VAL A 77 -4.69 0.28 -15.94
CA VAL A 77 -5.84 0.08 -16.85
C VAL A 77 -6.42 -1.34 -16.76
N SER A 78 -5.60 -2.35 -16.52
CA SER A 78 -6.05 -3.75 -16.38
C SER A 78 -7.05 -3.97 -15.25
N LEU A 79 -6.99 -3.16 -14.18
CA LEU A 79 -7.90 -3.27 -13.03
C LEU A 79 -9.29 -2.71 -13.32
N ARG A 80 -9.50 -2.06 -14.48
CA ARG A 80 -10.82 -1.59 -14.93
C ARG A 80 -11.67 -2.74 -15.49
N THR A 81 -11.04 -3.85 -15.88
CA THR A 81 -11.70 -5.03 -16.41
C THR A 81 -12.18 -5.94 -15.29
N LYS A 82 -13.42 -6.45 -15.39
CA LYS A 82 -13.96 -7.42 -14.42
C LYS A 82 -13.13 -8.70 -14.38
N GLY A 83 -12.97 -9.28 -13.19
CA GLY A 83 -12.26 -10.55 -12.98
C GLY A 83 -10.74 -10.44 -12.92
N VAL A 84 -10.16 -9.25 -13.14
CA VAL A 84 -8.71 -9.04 -12.99
C VAL A 84 -8.38 -8.77 -11.52
N ARG A 85 -7.52 -9.61 -10.93
CA ARG A 85 -6.96 -9.39 -9.59
C ARG A 85 -5.86 -8.32 -9.61
N ILE A 86 -5.67 -7.62 -8.49
CA ILE A 86 -4.50 -6.75 -8.31
C ILE A 86 -3.21 -7.55 -8.53
N SER A 87 -2.34 -7.04 -9.41
CA SER A 87 -1.03 -7.66 -9.67
C SER A 87 0.01 -7.15 -8.67
N ALA A 88 1.03 -7.95 -8.40
CA ALA A 88 2.17 -7.51 -7.58
C ALA A 88 2.86 -6.28 -8.19
N TYR A 89 2.87 -6.14 -9.52
CA TYR A 89 3.42 -4.96 -10.18
C TYR A 89 2.62 -3.69 -9.87
N ALA A 90 1.29 -3.74 -9.98
CA ALA A 90 0.44 -2.61 -9.64
C ALA A 90 0.61 -2.22 -8.16
N LEU A 91 0.66 -3.22 -7.27
CA LEU A 91 0.86 -3.01 -5.85
C LEU A 91 2.25 -2.40 -5.55
N LYS A 92 3.32 -2.89 -6.20
CA LYS A 92 4.70 -2.37 -6.04
C LYS A 92 4.81 -0.92 -6.51
N LYS A 93 4.18 -0.57 -7.63
CA LYS A 93 4.14 0.81 -8.15
C LYS A 93 3.47 1.75 -7.15
N THR A 94 2.32 1.36 -6.61
CA THR A 94 1.60 2.18 -5.60
C THR A 94 2.38 2.28 -4.30
N THR A 95 3.02 1.19 -3.87
CA THR A 95 3.91 1.17 -2.71
C THR A 95 5.04 2.18 -2.89
N GLY A 96 5.70 2.17 -4.06
CA GLY A 96 6.76 3.13 -4.39
C GLY A 96 6.27 4.58 -4.43
N PHE A 97 5.05 4.82 -4.95
CA PHE A 97 4.44 6.15 -4.90
C PHE A 97 4.24 6.61 -3.45
N ILE A 98 3.58 5.82 -2.60
CA ILE A 98 3.35 6.16 -1.18
C ILE A 98 4.67 6.37 -0.44
N ALA A 99 5.67 5.51 -0.67
CA ALA A 99 7.00 5.64 -0.07
C ALA A 99 7.76 6.90 -0.52
N SER A 100 7.44 7.46 -1.69
CA SER A 100 8.06 8.69 -2.21
C SER A 100 7.44 9.97 -1.65
N LEU A 101 6.28 9.88 -1.00
CA LEU A 101 5.59 11.04 -0.45
C LEU A 101 6.27 11.52 0.82
N ASP A 102 6.42 12.83 0.90
CA ASP A 102 6.99 13.52 2.05
C ASP A 102 5.87 14.26 2.79
N PRO A 103 5.53 13.86 4.04
CA PRO A 103 4.40 14.42 4.76
C PRO A 103 4.52 15.94 4.97
N GLU A 104 5.74 16.47 5.04
CA GLU A 104 6.02 17.90 5.29
C GLU A 104 5.55 18.84 4.17
N VAL A 105 5.30 18.28 2.97
CA VAL A 105 4.93 19.07 1.78
C VAL A 105 3.53 18.73 1.26
N ILE A 106 2.76 17.92 2.00
CA ILE A 106 1.39 17.58 1.63
C ILE A 106 0.48 18.77 1.88
N PHE A 107 0.53 19.32 3.09
CA PHE A 107 -0.23 20.51 3.46
C PHE A 107 0.67 21.73 3.44
N SER A 108 0.09 22.89 3.15
CA SER A 108 0.83 24.15 3.06
C SER A 108 0.05 25.30 3.67
N SER A 109 0.77 26.31 4.14
CA SER A 109 0.21 27.59 4.54
C SER A 109 0.84 28.74 3.76
N PHE A 110 0.12 29.86 3.70
CA PHE A 110 0.63 31.12 3.19
C PHE A 110 0.25 32.24 4.15
N GLN A 111 1.26 32.92 4.71
CA GLN A 111 1.09 33.95 5.73
C GLN A 111 0.21 33.46 6.91
N ASP A 112 0.59 32.31 7.46
CA ASP A 112 -0.09 31.62 8.59
C ASP A 112 -1.58 31.30 8.36
N ASP A 113 -1.98 31.13 7.08
CA ASP A 113 -3.29 30.61 6.70
C ASP A 113 -3.17 29.34 5.83
N PRO A 114 -3.64 28.17 6.30
CA PRO A 114 -4.11 27.91 7.66
C PRO A 114 -2.95 27.99 8.68
N GLY A 115 -3.30 28.21 9.94
CA GLY A 115 -2.32 28.40 11.02
C GLY A 115 -1.35 27.24 11.21
N SER A 116 -0.15 27.55 11.69
CA SER A 116 0.93 26.57 11.92
C SER A 116 0.52 25.33 12.73
N GLU A 117 -0.30 25.49 13.77
CA GLU A 117 -0.83 24.36 14.57
C GLU A 117 -1.69 23.41 13.74
N VAL A 118 -2.57 23.95 12.89
CA VAL A 118 -3.41 23.16 11.98
C VAL A 118 -2.57 22.40 10.96
N ILE A 119 -1.51 23.03 10.44
CA ILE A 119 -0.57 22.36 9.52
C ILE A 119 0.16 21.22 10.22
N LEU A 120 0.62 21.43 11.47
CA LEU A 120 1.32 20.40 12.24
C LEU A 120 0.40 19.19 12.48
N GLU A 121 -0.82 19.40 12.95
CA GLU A 121 -1.80 18.32 13.18
C GLU A 121 -2.12 17.51 11.91
N LYS A 122 -2.26 18.21 10.78
CA LYS A 122 -2.51 17.59 9.47
C LYS A 122 -1.30 16.79 8.99
N THR A 123 -0.09 17.32 9.21
CA THR A 123 1.17 16.68 8.84
C THR A 123 1.40 15.40 9.65
N ASP A 124 1.12 15.43 10.96
CA ASP A 124 1.22 14.25 11.81
C ASP A 124 0.22 13.16 11.42
N SER A 125 -1.00 13.56 11.08
CA SER A 125 -2.03 12.64 10.57
C SER A 125 -1.61 12.01 9.24
N ALA A 126 -1.07 12.82 8.32
CA ALA A 126 -0.54 12.33 7.05
C ALA A 126 0.61 11.35 7.24
N ARG A 127 1.56 11.66 8.14
CA ARG A 127 2.67 10.76 8.46
C ARG A 127 2.16 9.40 8.95
N MET A 128 1.17 9.40 9.85
CA MET A 128 0.58 8.16 10.36
C MET A 128 -0.12 7.36 9.26
N ASN A 129 -0.92 8.03 8.41
CA ASN A 129 -1.62 7.41 7.30
C ASN A 129 -0.66 6.81 6.26
N LEU A 130 0.41 7.52 5.90
CA LEU A 130 1.46 7.02 5.02
C LEU A 130 2.15 5.79 5.61
N ASN A 131 2.54 5.85 6.89
CA ASN A 131 3.22 4.75 7.58
C ASN A 131 2.36 3.48 7.63
N ILE A 132 1.09 3.61 8.03
CA ILE A 132 0.15 2.48 8.09
C ILE A 132 -0.07 1.91 6.69
N SER A 133 -0.31 2.77 5.70
CA SER A 133 -0.55 2.34 4.32
C SER A 133 0.65 1.64 3.73
N LEU A 134 1.85 2.18 3.91
CA LEU A 134 3.09 1.58 3.42
C LEU A 134 3.30 0.18 4.02
N LYS A 135 3.13 0.05 5.33
CA LYS A 135 3.27 -1.23 6.02
C LYS A 135 2.20 -2.24 5.55
N TYR A 136 0.95 -1.81 5.41
CA TYR A 136 -0.12 -2.63 4.84
C TYR A 136 0.22 -3.14 3.43
N MET A 137 0.73 -2.26 2.56
CA MET A 137 1.13 -2.59 1.20
C MET A 137 2.29 -3.61 1.19
N HIS A 138 3.29 -3.43 2.05
CA HIS A 138 4.39 -4.39 2.22
C HIS A 138 3.88 -5.76 2.68
N CYS A 139 2.95 -5.83 3.64
CA CYS A 139 2.37 -7.11 4.06
C CYS A 139 1.63 -7.80 2.90
N LYS A 140 0.88 -7.06 2.09
CA LYS A 140 0.23 -7.63 0.88
C LYS A 140 1.26 -8.08 -0.16
N LEU A 141 2.30 -7.28 -0.42
CA LEU A 141 3.38 -7.66 -1.33
C LEU A 141 4.09 -8.92 -0.86
N LEU A 142 4.36 -9.05 0.44
CA LEU A 142 4.92 -10.26 1.03
C LEU A 142 4.02 -11.47 0.77
N SER A 143 2.71 -11.35 0.97
CA SER A 143 1.79 -12.47 0.72
C SER A 143 1.81 -12.93 -0.74
N ILE A 144 1.84 -12.00 -1.69
CA ILE A 144 1.92 -12.34 -3.12
C ILE A 144 3.30 -12.91 -3.47
N SER A 145 4.37 -12.31 -2.94
CA SER A 145 5.74 -12.74 -3.19
C SER A 145 6.01 -14.13 -2.61
N MET A 146 5.43 -14.46 -1.46
CA MET A 146 5.46 -15.80 -0.87
C MET A 146 4.86 -16.84 -1.82
N LEU A 147 3.68 -16.56 -2.39
CA LEU A 147 3.04 -17.45 -3.36
C LEU A 147 3.85 -17.55 -4.66
N ALA A 148 4.41 -16.44 -5.14
CA ALA A 148 5.27 -16.44 -6.32
C ALA A 148 6.57 -17.23 -6.10
N ALA A 149 7.18 -17.15 -4.92
CA ALA A 149 8.35 -17.95 -4.57
C ALA A 149 8.03 -19.45 -4.55
N LEU A 150 6.89 -19.83 -3.97
CA LEU A 150 6.43 -21.23 -4.01
C LEU A 150 6.12 -21.69 -5.43
N ALA A 151 5.58 -20.83 -6.29
CA ALA A 151 5.38 -21.15 -7.71
C ALA A 151 6.73 -21.44 -8.41
N GLU A 152 7.69 -20.52 -8.25
CA GLU A 152 9.03 -20.66 -8.83
C GLU A 152 9.72 -21.96 -8.39
N GLU A 153 9.69 -22.28 -7.08
CA GLU A 153 10.30 -23.49 -6.51
C GLU A 153 9.58 -24.80 -6.89
N THR A 154 8.35 -24.73 -7.40
CA THR A 154 7.54 -25.91 -7.76
C THR A 154 7.40 -26.12 -9.26
N GLY A 155 7.88 -25.15 -10.06
CA GLY A 155 8.20 -25.30 -11.47
C GLY A 155 7.78 -24.09 -12.30
N GLY A 156 8.21 -22.91 -11.87
CA GLY A 156 8.18 -21.65 -12.62
C GLY A 156 6.91 -20.82 -12.46
N ASP A 157 6.83 -19.78 -13.29
CA ASP A 157 5.72 -18.83 -13.31
C ASP A 157 4.35 -19.51 -13.45
N ALA A 158 3.40 -19.04 -12.65
CA ALA A 158 2.04 -19.55 -12.61
C ALA A 158 1.08 -18.47 -12.09
N PRO A 159 -0.20 -18.47 -12.52
CA PRO A 159 -1.18 -17.54 -11.99
C PRO A 159 -1.34 -17.69 -10.47
N ILE A 160 -1.35 -16.58 -9.73
CA ILE A 160 -1.53 -16.57 -8.26
C ILE A 160 -2.79 -17.34 -7.84
N ALA A 161 -3.86 -17.29 -8.64
CA ALA A 161 -5.11 -18.02 -8.40
C ALA A 161 -4.90 -19.54 -8.26
N MET A 162 -3.87 -20.12 -8.92
CA MET A 162 -3.52 -21.54 -8.77
C MET A 162 -3.12 -21.89 -7.33
N PHE A 163 -2.59 -20.95 -6.57
CA PHE A 163 -2.12 -21.16 -5.18
C PHE A 163 -3.07 -20.58 -4.15
N MET A 164 -3.77 -19.49 -4.49
CA MET A 164 -4.65 -18.77 -3.57
C MET A 164 -6.11 -19.24 -3.64
N GLY A 165 -6.55 -19.77 -4.79
CA GLY A 165 -7.94 -20.01 -5.13
C GLY A 165 -8.59 -18.86 -5.92
N ASP A 166 -9.81 -19.10 -6.38
CA ASP A 166 -10.57 -18.13 -7.18
C ASP A 166 -11.27 -17.07 -6.32
N LEU A 167 -11.64 -15.94 -6.93
CA LEU A 167 -12.46 -14.95 -6.23
C LEU A 167 -13.86 -15.55 -6.03
N PRO A 168 -14.51 -15.29 -4.89
CA PRO A 168 -15.88 -15.74 -4.69
C PRO A 168 -16.80 -15.08 -5.72
N GLU A 169 -17.61 -15.88 -6.39
CA GLU A 169 -18.68 -15.42 -7.29
C GLU A 169 -20.04 -15.65 -6.64
N GLU A 170 -21.04 -14.84 -7.00
CA GLU A 170 -22.40 -15.01 -6.47
C GLU A 170 -22.93 -16.41 -6.81
N GLY A 171 -23.27 -17.18 -5.77
CA GLY A 171 -23.78 -18.55 -5.90
C GLY A 171 -22.73 -19.66 -5.98
N PHE A 172 -21.44 -19.33 -6.00
CA PHE A 172 -20.34 -20.30 -6.04
C PHE A 172 -19.33 -20.06 -4.92
N ALA A 173 -19.27 -20.99 -3.97
CA ALA A 173 -18.21 -21.03 -2.98
C ALA A 173 -16.98 -21.71 -3.58
N SER A 174 -15.94 -20.94 -3.92
CA SER A 174 -14.62 -21.45 -4.27
C SER A 174 -13.81 -21.72 -2.99
N GLN A 175 -13.06 -22.81 -2.96
CA GLN A 175 -12.07 -23.04 -1.92
C GLN A 175 -10.93 -22.04 -2.08
N SER A 176 -10.44 -21.52 -0.96
CA SER A 176 -9.32 -20.60 -0.90
C SER A 176 -8.21 -21.16 -0.02
N ILE A 177 -6.98 -20.69 -0.20
CA ILE A 177 -5.86 -21.06 0.69
C ILE A 177 -6.18 -20.75 2.16
N GLU A 178 -7.02 -19.76 2.40
CA GLU A 178 -7.37 -19.24 3.72
C GLU A 178 -8.16 -20.27 4.55
N ASP A 179 -8.91 -21.15 3.88
CA ASP A 179 -9.64 -22.26 4.50
C ASP A 179 -8.70 -23.32 5.11
N TYR A 180 -7.44 -23.34 4.68
CA TYR A 180 -6.41 -24.30 5.09
C TYR A 180 -5.32 -23.67 5.96
N LEU A 181 -5.35 -22.35 6.16
CA LEU A 181 -4.41 -21.65 7.03
C LEU A 181 -4.88 -21.69 8.49
N PRO A 182 -3.95 -21.75 9.45
CA PRO A 182 -4.30 -21.52 10.85
C PRO A 182 -4.92 -20.13 11.04
N PRO A 183 -5.79 -19.94 12.05
CA PRO A 183 -6.35 -18.63 12.36
C PRO A 183 -5.27 -17.57 12.54
N SER A 184 -5.45 -16.42 11.87
CA SER A 184 -4.56 -15.26 12.01
C SER A 184 -4.60 -14.74 13.44
N LYS A 185 -3.49 -14.92 14.15
CA LYS A 185 -3.25 -14.45 15.53
C LYS A 185 -1.85 -13.86 15.61
N ILE A 186 -1.72 -12.79 16.40
CA ILE A 186 -0.43 -12.18 16.70
C ILE A 186 0.34 -13.12 17.64
N ASP A 187 1.55 -13.49 17.23
CA ASP A 187 2.48 -14.19 18.11
C ASP A 187 2.96 -13.26 19.22
N ARG A 188 2.97 -13.74 20.46
CA ARG A 188 3.36 -12.92 21.62
C ARG A 188 4.83 -12.51 21.58
N SER A 189 5.64 -13.20 20.79
CA SER A 189 7.07 -12.93 20.65
C SER A 189 7.39 -11.81 19.66
N VAL A 190 6.41 -11.32 18.89
CA VAL A 190 6.64 -10.30 17.85
C VAL A 190 5.89 -9.01 18.14
N SER A 191 6.48 -7.88 17.72
CA SER A 191 5.82 -6.59 17.71
C SER A 191 5.09 -6.37 16.40
N VAL A 192 3.85 -5.90 16.47
CA VAL A 192 3.02 -5.57 15.31
C VAL A 192 2.33 -4.22 15.53
N GLU A 193 2.26 -3.42 14.48
CA GLU A 193 1.27 -2.35 14.37
C GLU A 193 -0.14 -2.97 14.28
N GLU A 194 -0.91 -2.86 15.36
CA GLU A 194 -2.24 -3.47 15.51
C GLU A 194 -3.23 -2.98 14.46
N LYS A 195 -3.16 -1.69 14.08
CA LYS A 195 -4.04 -1.14 13.04
C LYS A 195 -3.80 -1.81 11.70
N VAL A 196 -2.54 -2.07 11.34
CA VAL A 196 -2.20 -2.78 10.10
C VAL A 196 -2.69 -4.23 10.17
N PHE A 197 -2.50 -4.91 11.30
CA PHE A 197 -2.98 -6.27 11.46
C PHE A 197 -4.50 -6.38 11.33
N SER A 198 -5.26 -5.48 11.98
CA SER A 198 -6.73 -5.43 11.86
C SER A 198 -7.17 -5.09 10.43
N LEU A 199 -6.54 -4.12 9.76
CA LEU A 199 -6.85 -3.82 8.36
C LEU A 199 -6.60 -5.01 7.42
N LEU A 200 -5.57 -5.83 7.69
CA LEU A 200 -5.30 -7.05 6.91
C LEU A 200 -6.32 -8.15 7.21
N LYS A 201 -6.69 -8.32 8.48
CA LYS A 201 -7.57 -9.40 8.92
C LYS A 201 -9.05 -9.11 8.65
N ASP A 202 -9.52 -7.93 9.05
CA ASP A 202 -10.92 -7.53 9.07
C ASP A 202 -11.29 -6.71 7.82
N GLY A 203 -10.29 -6.08 7.21
CA GLY A 203 -10.38 -5.42 5.91
C GLY A 203 -10.49 -3.90 5.96
N ARG A 204 -10.36 -3.27 4.79
CA ARG A 204 -10.36 -1.80 4.59
C ARG A 204 -11.74 -1.13 4.70
N GLY A 205 -12.78 -1.85 5.13
CA GLY A 205 -14.15 -1.32 5.22
C GLY A 205 -14.90 -1.25 3.89
N ARG A 206 -14.30 -0.77 2.79
CA ARG A 206 -14.92 -0.78 1.45
C ARG A 206 -14.39 -1.93 0.58
N LYS A 207 -15.27 -2.49 -0.26
CA LYS A 207 -14.95 -3.54 -1.24
C LYS A 207 -14.51 -2.92 -2.56
N SER A 208 -13.47 -3.47 -3.18
CA SER A 208 -13.04 -3.12 -4.55
C SER A 208 -13.43 -4.25 -5.51
N LYS A 209 -13.62 -3.95 -6.80
CA LYS A 209 -14.01 -4.96 -7.81
C LYS A 209 -12.90 -5.93 -8.21
N PHE A 210 -11.66 -5.62 -7.87
CA PHE A 210 -10.43 -6.31 -8.32
C PHE A 210 -9.59 -6.88 -7.17
N ASP A 211 -10.03 -6.69 -5.91
CA ASP A 211 -9.30 -7.12 -4.72
C ASP A 211 -10.27 -7.38 -3.56
N LEU A 212 -9.96 -8.37 -2.73
CA LEU A 212 -10.66 -8.56 -1.46
C LEU A 212 -10.29 -7.41 -0.52
N ASN A 213 -11.28 -6.95 0.25
CA ASN A 213 -11.07 -5.87 1.21
C ASN A 213 -10.18 -6.26 2.39
N HIS A 214 -10.00 -7.56 2.63
CA HIS A 214 -9.11 -8.17 3.62
C HIS A 214 -8.07 -9.06 2.91
N SER A 215 -7.03 -9.49 3.63
CA SER A 215 -6.00 -10.40 3.13
C SER A 215 -5.51 -11.33 4.24
N PRO A 216 -6.24 -12.43 4.50
CA PRO A 216 -5.92 -13.38 5.56
C PRO A 216 -4.54 -14.00 5.47
N LEU A 217 -4.01 -14.31 4.28
CA LEU A 217 -2.63 -14.76 4.16
C LEU A 217 -1.63 -13.68 4.63
N ALA A 218 -1.84 -12.42 4.25
CA ALA A 218 -0.99 -11.32 4.71
C ALA A 218 -1.13 -11.06 6.22
N ALA A 219 -2.34 -11.16 6.77
CA ALA A 219 -2.58 -11.08 8.22
C ALA A 219 -1.88 -12.21 8.97
N PHE A 220 -1.96 -13.44 8.46
CA PHE A 220 -1.31 -14.62 9.01
C PHE A 220 0.22 -14.45 9.01
N LEU A 221 0.81 -14.05 7.88
CA LEU A 221 2.27 -13.82 7.78
C LEU A 221 2.72 -12.72 8.75
N TYR A 222 2.06 -11.57 8.71
CA TYR A 222 2.44 -10.42 9.54
C TYR A 222 2.29 -10.71 11.04
N GLY A 223 1.23 -11.42 11.43
CA GLY A 223 1.04 -11.85 12.82
C GLY A 223 2.11 -12.83 13.33
N ARG A 224 2.86 -13.49 12.43
CA ARG A 224 3.92 -14.45 12.79
C ARG A 224 5.32 -13.85 12.77
N ILE A 225 5.55 -12.83 11.94
CA ILE A 225 6.90 -12.28 11.72
C ILE A 225 7.07 -10.89 12.34
N GLY A 226 5.97 -10.16 12.57
CA GLY A 226 5.99 -8.80 13.10
C GLY A 226 6.67 -7.78 12.19
N ASP A 227 6.88 -6.59 12.76
CA ASP A 227 7.54 -5.47 12.08
C ASP A 227 8.99 -5.78 11.68
N GLU A 228 9.74 -6.41 12.58
CA GLU A 228 11.13 -6.79 12.33
C GLU A 228 11.25 -7.82 11.20
N GLY A 229 10.42 -8.86 11.25
CA GLY A 229 10.40 -9.88 10.21
C GLY A 229 9.94 -9.32 8.86
N LEU A 230 8.92 -8.47 8.85
CA LEU A 230 8.50 -7.78 7.62
C LEU A 230 9.66 -6.98 7.02
N GLY A 231 10.38 -6.20 7.83
CA GLY A 231 11.56 -5.45 7.41
C GLY A 231 12.62 -6.32 6.75
N LYS A 232 12.94 -7.49 7.32
CA LYS A 232 13.91 -8.45 6.76
C LYS A 232 13.49 -9.04 5.42
N THR A 233 12.19 -9.08 5.12
CA THR A 233 11.70 -9.63 3.85
C THR A 233 11.73 -8.65 2.69
N LEU A 234 11.78 -7.33 2.96
CA LEU A 234 11.59 -6.28 1.94
C LEU A 234 12.58 -6.38 0.78
N ASP A 235 13.82 -6.78 1.06
CA ASP A 235 14.88 -6.91 0.07
C ASP A 235 14.63 -8.05 -0.93
N TYR A 236 13.73 -8.98 -0.59
CA TYR A 236 13.41 -10.16 -1.41
C TYR A 236 12.02 -10.08 -2.06
N LEU A 237 11.30 -8.96 -1.91
CA LEU A 237 9.97 -8.74 -2.51
C LEU A 237 10.08 -8.33 -3.99
N GLU A 238 10.39 -9.31 -4.83
CA GLU A 238 10.53 -9.13 -6.28
C GLU A 238 9.27 -9.45 -7.08
N THR A 239 9.19 -8.82 -8.25
CA THR A 239 8.11 -9.04 -9.21
C THR A 239 8.63 -8.74 -10.63
N PRO A 240 8.71 -9.74 -11.53
CA PRO A 240 8.43 -11.16 -11.28
C PRO A 240 9.42 -11.75 -10.27
N MET A 241 8.99 -12.81 -9.56
CA MET A 241 9.86 -13.55 -8.65
C MET A 241 10.84 -14.39 -9.48
N ASP A 242 12.11 -14.37 -9.14
CA ASP A 242 13.13 -15.22 -9.75
C ASP A 242 13.59 -16.33 -8.81
N LYS A 243 14.37 -17.28 -9.34
CA LYS A 243 14.87 -18.43 -8.59
C LYS A 243 15.92 -18.09 -7.54
N SER A 244 16.62 -16.96 -7.67
CA SER A 244 17.61 -16.53 -6.69
C SER A 244 16.92 -15.98 -5.45
N ASN A 245 15.88 -15.17 -5.65
CA ASN A 245 15.14 -14.51 -4.58
C ASN A 245 14.00 -15.35 -4.02
N SER A 246 13.44 -16.30 -4.79
CA SER A 246 12.43 -17.25 -4.29
C SER A 246 12.91 -17.94 -3.02
N LYS A 247 14.10 -18.57 -3.10
CA LYS A 247 14.66 -19.30 -1.97
C LYS A 247 15.09 -18.37 -0.84
N ARG A 248 15.70 -17.22 -1.14
CA ARG A 248 16.09 -16.22 -0.12
C ARG A 248 14.89 -15.68 0.66
N LEU A 249 13.78 -15.40 -0.02
CA LEU A 249 12.55 -14.98 0.62
C LEU A 249 12.03 -16.06 1.57
N LEU A 250 11.93 -17.32 1.10
CA LEU A 250 11.48 -18.43 1.94
C LEU A 250 12.40 -18.68 3.14
N ASP A 251 13.72 -18.64 2.93
CA ASP A 251 14.74 -18.80 3.98
C ASP A 251 14.73 -17.64 4.99
N SER A 252 14.25 -16.46 4.61
CA SER A 252 14.12 -15.29 5.50
C SER A 252 12.94 -15.40 6.47
N LEU A 253 11.98 -16.29 6.20
CA LEU A 253 10.77 -16.48 7.00
C LEU A 253 10.97 -17.58 8.05
N PRO A 254 10.21 -17.56 9.16
CA PRO A 254 10.21 -18.68 10.10
C PRO A 254 9.83 -19.97 9.40
N LYS A 255 10.64 -21.02 9.58
CA LYS A 255 10.42 -22.34 8.95
C LYS A 255 8.98 -22.84 9.08
N ALA A 256 8.39 -22.72 10.28
CA ALA A 256 7.01 -23.12 10.55
C ALA A 256 5.98 -22.38 9.67
N VAL A 257 6.22 -21.11 9.35
CA VAL A 257 5.37 -20.31 8.45
C VAL A 257 5.45 -20.85 7.03
N VAL A 258 6.67 -21.12 6.53
CA VAL A 258 6.87 -21.70 5.19
C VAL A 258 6.16 -23.06 5.07
N VAL A 259 6.31 -23.91 6.07
CA VAL A 259 5.64 -25.22 6.14
C VAL A 259 4.12 -25.07 6.07
N GLN A 260 3.55 -24.19 6.91
CA GLN A 260 2.10 -23.98 6.97
C GLN A 260 1.52 -23.46 5.65
N VAL A 261 2.17 -22.47 5.03
CA VAL A 261 1.72 -21.93 3.74
C VAL A 261 1.90 -22.93 2.62
N ALA A 262 3.03 -23.65 2.56
CA ALA A 262 3.27 -24.66 1.52
C ALA A 262 2.26 -25.81 1.60
N ILE A 263 1.90 -26.26 2.81
CA ILE A 263 0.85 -27.27 3.01
C ILE A 263 -0.51 -26.73 2.57
N ALA A 264 -0.88 -25.52 3.00
CA ALA A 264 -2.15 -24.90 2.58
C ALA A 264 -2.23 -24.74 1.05
N CYS A 265 -1.16 -24.27 0.41
CA CYS A 265 -1.07 -24.22 -1.05
C CYS A 265 -1.23 -25.60 -1.70
N ALA A 266 -0.75 -26.68 -1.07
CA ALA A 266 -0.81 -28.02 -1.66
C ALA A 266 -2.24 -28.58 -1.73
N GLU A 267 -3.17 -28.04 -0.94
CA GLU A 267 -4.59 -28.39 -0.99
C GLU A 267 -5.31 -27.68 -2.16
N ILE A 268 -4.81 -26.52 -2.60
CA ILE A 268 -5.37 -25.76 -3.74
C ILE A 268 -4.66 -26.11 -5.05
N ALA A 269 -3.32 -26.05 -5.06
CA ALA A 269 -2.48 -26.25 -6.25
C ALA A 269 -2.21 -27.74 -6.50
N ILE A 270 -3.25 -28.51 -6.84
CA ILE A 270 -3.20 -29.99 -6.97
C ILE A 270 -2.03 -30.46 -7.84
N THR A 271 -1.77 -29.78 -8.96
CA THR A 271 -0.69 -30.13 -9.91
C THR A 271 0.71 -29.87 -9.35
N ARG A 272 0.85 -29.00 -8.34
CA ARG A 272 2.10 -28.65 -7.66
C ARG A 272 2.23 -29.29 -6.27
N ALA A 273 1.19 -29.97 -5.78
CA ALA A 273 1.08 -30.47 -4.41
C ALA A 273 2.26 -31.35 -3.97
N LYS A 274 2.77 -32.24 -4.85
CA LYS A 274 3.93 -33.10 -4.52
C LYS A 274 5.19 -32.26 -4.24
N SER A 275 5.44 -31.25 -5.06
CA SER A 275 6.59 -30.35 -4.90
C SER A 275 6.43 -29.45 -3.68
N LEU A 276 5.22 -28.93 -3.42
CA LEU A 276 4.91 -28.15 -2.22
C LEU A 276 5.09 -28.96 -0.93
N LYS A 277 4.61 -30.21 -0.89
CA LYS A 277 4.82 -31.13 0.23
C LYS A 277 6.30 -31.49 0.42
N ARG A 278 7.10 -31.50 -0.65
CA ARG A 278 8.57 -31.65 -0.55
C ARG A 278 9.19 -30.43 0.12
N ILE A 279 8.85 -29.21 -0.31
CA ILE A 279 9.33 -27.96 0.33
C ILE A 279 8.93 -27.95 1.81
N ALA A 280 7.69 -28.28 2.15
CA ALA A 280 7.25 -28.36 3.54
C ALA A 280 8.10 -29.34 4.38
N ARG A 281 8.52 -30.48 3.81
CA ARG A 281 9.43 -31.42 4.51
C ARG A 281 10.83 -30.83 4.68
N GLU A 282 11.37 -30.16 3.67
CA GLU A 282 12.69 -29.52 3.73
C GLU A 282 12.77 -28.47 4.83
N TYR A 283 11.72 -27.69 5.04
CA TYR A 283 11.64 -26.68 6.10
C TYR A 283 11.19 -27.25 7.46
N SER A 284 10.79 -28.52 7.54
CA SER A 284 10.47 -29.18 8.81
C SER A 284 11.71 -29.77 9.51
N LEU A 285 12.84 -29.89 8.79
CA LEU A 285 14.14 -30.38 9.26
C LEU A 285 14.97 -29.21 9.84
#